data_AF-A0A3P6DMV6-F1
#
_entry.id   AF-A0A3P6DMV6-F1
#
_cell.length_a   1.000
_cell.length_b   1.000
_cell.length_c   1.000
_cell.angle_alpha   90.00
_cell.angle_beta   90.00
_cell.angle_gamma   90.00
#
_symmetry.space_group_name_H-M   'P 1'
#
loop_
_entity.id
_entity.type
_entity.pdbx_description
1 polymer ?
#
loop_
_entity_poly.entity_id
_entity_poly.type
_entity_poly.pdbx_seq_one_letter_code
_entity_poly.pdbx_strand_id
1 'polypeptide(L)'
;MSSFNGDDFKGLRITQLDDDDEDVKEESPVEPINVDEFDDDDDDDEDDEEEPVILGFVESPKFPWSSLRQLFPNLAGGVPAWLDPVNLPSGKSILCDLCEEPLQFVLQLYAPLTEKESAFHRTLFLFMCPSMSCLLRDQHEQWKRAPEKPMRSVKVFRCQLPRVNPFYSSEAPKHDGTDKPLGHGAPLCTWCGTWKGDKVCGGCKTARYCSPKHQALHWHRAHKIECQQLRTVLETSDSVNNGVSLTQVQKAASKSLWKEFVLINEDESEYDTEMSENDEAAQPMVVSKREVDDQMKSVMKDFEGDADKNSWVNFQQRVDKAPEQVVR
;
A
#
# COMPACT_ATOMS: atom_id res chain seq x y z
N MET A 1 -51.84 9.78 28.47
CA MET A 1 -52.68 10.04 27.28
C MET A 1 -51.79 9.92 26.06
N SER A 2 -52.24 9.24 24.99
CA SER A 2 -51.52 8.88 23.72
C SER A 2 -50.16 8.18 23.92
N SER A 3 -49.92 6.88 23.67
CA SER A 3 -50.45 5.87 22.72
C SER A 3 -49.87 5.94 21.29
N PHE A 4 -49.78 4.76 20.64
CA PHE A 4 -49.13 4.36 19.36
C PHE A 4 -47.69 3.87 19.52
N ASN A 5 -47.41 2.55 19.48
CA ASN A 5 -47.42 1.58 18.35
C ASN A 5 -46.37 1.94 17.27
N GLY A 6 -45.58 1.02 16.69
CA GLY A 6 -45.59 -0.45 16.77
C GLY A 6 -45.47 -1.04 15.35
N ASP A 7 -44.34 -1.68 15.08
CA ASP A 7 -43.94 -2.46 13.87
C ASP A 7 -44.00 -1.80 12.48
N ASP A 8 -42.97 -2.07 11.66
CA ASP A 8 -43.02 -3.03 10.53
C ASP A 8 -41.96 -2.67 9.45
N PHE A 9 -40.70 -3.11 9.62
CA PHE A 9 -39.68 -3.03 8.57
C PHE A 9 -39.89 -4.17 7.56
N LYS A 10 -40.77 -3.95 6.57
CA LYS A 10 -40.97 -4.89 5.45
C LYS A 10 -40.07 -4.56 4.24
N GLY A 11 -39.61 -5.62 3.60
CA GLY A 11 -38.54 -5.60 2.60
C GLY A 11 -38.78 -4.72 1.38
N LEU A 12 -37.67 -4.17 0.87
CA LEU A 12 -37.60 -3.51 -0.43
C LEU A 12 -37.82 -4.57 -1.53
N ARG A 13 -38.97 -4.51 -2.20
CA ARG A 13 -39.19 -5.23 -3.46
C ARG A 13 -38.45 -4.50 -4.58
N ILE A 14 -37.71 -5.26 -5.38
CA ILE A 14 -37.24 -4.83 -6.69
C ILE A 14 -38.47 -4.77 -7.61
N THR A 15 -38.73 -3.61 -8.20
CA THR A 15 -39.74 -3.45 -9.25
C THR A 15 -39.09 -3.67 -10.61
N GLN A 16 -39.74 -4.49 -11.44
CA GLN A 16 -39.36 -4.71 -12.83
C GLN A 16 -39.55 -3.42 -13.64
N LEU A 17 -38.79 -3.28 -14.73
CA LEU A 17 -38.99 -2.25 -15.74
C LEU A 17 -39.84 -2.87 -16.86
N ASP A 18 -40.94 -2.22 -17.19
CA ASP A 18 -41.84 -2.63 -18.28
C ASP A 18 -41.35 -2.03 -19.62
N ASP A 19 -41.54 -2.80 -20.70
CA ASP A 19 -41.36 -2.37 -22.08
C ASP A 19 -42.51 -1.48 -22.56
N ASP A 20 -42.26 -0.58 -23.52
CA ASP A 20 -43.28 0.00 -24.41
C ASP A 20 -42.61 0.49 -25.72
N ASP A 21 -43.04 -0.06 -26.86
CA ASP A 21 -42.63 0.28 -28.23
C ASP A 21 -43.35 1.52 -28.79
N GLU A 22 -42.75 2.24 -29.76
CA GLU A 22 -43.49 2.80 -30.92
C GLU A 22 -42.62 2.88 -32.20
N ASP A 23 -43.17 2.41 -33.32
CA ASP A 23 -42.57 2.31 -34.67
C ASP A 23 -42.37 3.64 -35.41
N VAL A 24 -41.33 3.74 -36.26
CA VAL A 24 -41.47 4.27 -37.65
C VAL A 24 -40.56 3.48 -38.62
N LYS A 25 -41.12 3.08 -39.78
CA LYS A 25 -40.49 2.25 -40.82
C LYS A 25 -39.81 3.07 -41.93
N GLU A 26 -38.79 2.49 -42.58
CA GLU A 26 -38.59 2.65 -44.03
C GLU A 26 -37.83 1.46 -44.66
N GLU A 27 -38.11 1.18 -45.95
CA GLU A 27 -37.79 -0.06 -46.68
C GLU A 27 -37.27 0.34 -48.08
N SER A 28 -36.37 -0.32 -48.84
CA SER A 28 -35.77 -1.68 -48.90
C SER A 28 -34.46 -1.58 -49.77
N PRO A 29 -33.77 -2.62 -50.32
CA PRO A 29 -33.97 -4.09 -50.29
C PRO A 29 -32.70 -4.96 -50.05
N VAL A 30 -32.89 -6.29 -50.11
CA VAL A 30 -31.94 -7.39 -49.84
C VAL A 30 -31.08 -7.82 -51.05
N GLU A 31 -29.86 -8.33 -50.79
CA GLU A 31 -29.23 -9.40 -51.58
C GLU A 31 -28.71 -10.52 -50.64
N PRO A 32 -28.81 -11.81 -51.00
CA PRO A 32 -28.41 -12.94 -50.16
C PRO A 32 -27.03 -13.50 -50.52
N ILE A 33 -26.18 -13.78 -49.52
CA ILE A 33 -24.91 -14.51 -49.73
C ILE A 33 -24.73 -15.60 -48.66
N ASN A 34 -24.36 -16.78 -49.17
CA ASN A 34 -24.02 -18.06 -48.53
C ASN A 34 -23.88 -18.15 -47.00
N VAL A 35 -24.54 -19.21 -46.48
CA VAL A 35 -23.94 -20.08 -45.46
C VAL A 35 -22.74 -20.79 -46.07
N ASP A 36 -21.58 -20.69 -45.42
CA ASP A 36 -20.50 -21.65 -45.52
C ASP A 36 -19.99 -21.89 -44.09
N GLU A 37 -19.89 -23.17 -43.71
CA GLU A 37 -19.38 -23.62 -42.41
C GLU A 37 -17.89 -23.28 -42.28
N PHE A 38 -17.52 -22.66 -41.17
CA PHE A 38 -16.18 -22.76 -40.60
C PHE A 38 -16.35 -23.13 -39.13
N ASP A 39 -16.35 -24.44 -38.88
CA ASP A 39 -15.74 -24.98 -37.67
C ASP A 39 -14.27 -24.53 -37.70
N ASP A 40 -13.91 -23.60 -36.83
CA ASP A 40 -12.58 -23.53 -36.25
C ASP A 40 -12.81 -23.51 -34.73
N ASP A 41 -12.97 -24.71 -34.16
CA ASP A 41 -12.72 -24.97 -32.74
C ASP A 41 -11.21 -24.77 -32.49
N ASP A 42 -10.75 -23.52 -32.59
CA ASP A 42 -9.54 -23.08 -31.89
C ASP A 42 -9.90 -22.99 -30.40
N ASP A 43 -10.06 -24.18 -29.78
CA ASP A 43 -9.67 -24.39 -28.38
C ASP A 43 -8.14 -24.18 -28.32
N ASP A 44 -7.73 -22.92 -28.48
CA ASP A 44 -6.48 -22.40 -27.93
C ASP A 44 -6.66 -22.45 -26.40
N ASP A 45 -6.52 -23.67 -25.86
CA ASP A 45 -5.90 -23.92 -24.57
C ASP A 45 -4.43 -23.43 -24.68
N GLU A 46 -4.25 -22.12 -24.92
CA GLU A 46 -3.09 -21.42 -24.39
C GLU A 46 -3.18 -21.67 -22.88
N ASP A 47 -2.31 -22.55 -22.38
CA ASP A 47 -1.98 -22.63 -20.96
C ASP A 47 -1.55 -21.21 -20.55
N ASP A 48 -2.53 -20.40 -20.14
CA ASP A 48 -2.37 -19.14 -19.43
C ASP A 48 -1.64 -19.52 -18.13
N GLU A 49 -0.30 -19.62 -18.21
CA GLU A 49 0.59 -19.81 -17.07
C GLU A 49 0.34 -18.62 -16.13
N GLU A 50 -0.61 -18.78 -15.20
CA GLU A 50 -1.01 -17.72 -14.27
C GLU A 50 0.25 -17.11 -13.64
N GLU A 51 0.51 -15.82 -13.92
CA GLU A 51 1.73 -15.17 -13.45
C GLU A 51 1.89 -15.42 -11.93
N PRO A 52 3.04 -15.97 -11.47
CA PRO A 52 3.17 -16.46 -10.10
C PRO A 52 2.93 -15.36 -9.08
N VAL A 53 1.88 -15.54 -8.28
CA VAL A 53 1.44 -14.56 -7.28
C VAL A 53 2.35 -14.65 -6.06
N ILE A 54 2.91 -13.51 -5.64
CA ILE A 54 3.80 -13.42 -4.48
C ILE A 54 3.03 -12.86 -3.29
N LEU A 55 2.86 -13.68 -2.26
CA LEU A 55 2.22 -13.30 -1.00
C LEU A 55 3.21 -12.55 -0.09
N GLY A 56 2.71 -11.59 0.70
CA GLY A 56 3.51 -10.83 1.64
C GLY A 56 3.02 -10.96 3.09
N PHE A 57 3.90 -11.43 3.99
CA PHE A 57 3.62 -11.65 5.41
C PHE A 57 4.45 -10.72 6.31
N VAL A 58 3.89 -10.21 7.41
CA VAL A 58 4.57 -9.23 8.28
C VAL A 58 5.38 -9.86 9.42
N GLU A 59 6.70 -9.70 9.37
CA GLU A 59 7.61 -10.04 10.47
C GLU A 59 8.13 -8.79 11.20
N SER A 60 8.48 -8.94 12.48
CA SER A 60 9.24 -7.90 13.19
C SER A 60 10.70 -7.88 12.71
N PRO A 61 11.34 -6.71 12.47
CA PRO A 61 12.69 -6.65 11.91
C PRO A 61 13.70 -7.44 12.75
N LYS A 62 14.31 -8.47 12.15
CA LYS A 62 15.31 -9.34 12.79
C LYS A 62 16.63 -8.59 13.11
N PHE A 63 17.01 -7.61 12.29
CA PHE A 63 18.22 -6.82 12.47
C PHE A 63 17.97 -5.30 12.33
N PRO A 64 18.75 -4.44 13.01
CA PRO A 64 18.62 -2.97 12.86
C PRO A 64 18.86 -2.44 11.45
N TRP A 65 19.52 -3.22 10.58
CA TRP A 65 19.75 -2.86 9.18
C TRP A 65 18.68 -3.34 8.21
N SER A 66 17.75 -4.22 8.62
CA SER A 66 16.74 -4.82 7.73
C SER A 66 15.90 -3.77 6.98
N SER A 67 15.62 -2.62 7.60
CA SER A 67 14.83 -1.54 6.99
C SER A 67 15.67 -0.51 6.22
N LEU A 68 16.97 -0.73 6.00
CA LEU A 68 17.82 0.24 5.31
C LEU A 68 17.60 0.21 3.80
N ARG A 69 17.45 1.39 3.19
CA ARG A 69 17.09 1.57 1.77
C ARG A 69 17.99 0.86 0.76
N GLN A 70 19.26 0.64 1.07
CA GLN A 70 20.18 -0.09 0.19
C GLN A 70 19.94 -1.61 0.16
N LEU A 71 19.05 -2.14 1.01
CA LEU A 71 18.59 -3.53 0.98
C LEU A 71 17.25 -3.68 0.23
N PHE A 72 16.71 -2.58 -0.32
CA PHE A 72 15.43 -2.53 -1.05
C PHE A 72 14.25 -3.22 -0.34
N PRO A 73 13.99 -2.95 0.95
CA PRO A 73 13.06 -3.75 1.75
C PRO A 73 11.59 -3.49 1.36
N ASN A 74 10.76 -4.51 1.58
CA ASN A 74 9.31 -4.37 1.73
C ASN A 74 9.01 -4.06 3.21
N LEU A 75 8.25 -2.99 3.49
CA LEU A 75 8.03 -2.50 4.86
C LEU A 75 6.57 -2.16 5.12
N ALA A 76 6.07 -2.49 6.31
CA ALA A 76 4.78 -2.01 6.82
C ALA A 76 5.00 -1.19 8.11
N GLY A 77 4.43 0.01 8.15
CA GLY A 77 4.60 0.98 9.24
C GLY A 77 6.03 1.52 9.39
N GLY A 78 6.33 2.20 10.50
CA GLY A 78 7.64 2.84 10.71
C GLY A 78 7.87 4.07 9.83
N VAL A 79 8.98 4.09 9.10
CA VAL A 79 9.38 5.17 8.16
C VAL A 79 9.81 4.57 6.81
N PRO A 80 9.55 5.24 5.67
CA PRO A 80 9.89 4.71 4.36
C PRO A 80 11.40 4.69 4.14
N ALA A 81 11.88 3.59 3.57
CA ALA A 81 13.24 3.43 3.09
C ALA A 81 13.32 3.94 1.64
N TRP A 82 13.29 5.27 1.48
CA TRP A 82 13.18 5.97 0.19
C TRP A 82 14.17 5.49 -0.89
N LEU A 83 13.64 5.04 -2.04
CA LEU A 83 14.42 4.56 -3.17
C LEU A 83 15.27 5.70 -3.77
N ASP A 84 14.67 6.77 -4.29
CA ASP A 84 15.37 8.03 -4.51
C ASP A 84 15.41 8.81 -3.18
N PRO A 85 16.58 8.98 -2.55
CA PRO A 85 16.68 9.58 -1.25
C PRO A 85 16.81 11.11 -1.32
N VAL A 86 16.79 11.73 -2.51
CA VAL A 86 16.95 13.17 -2.75
C VAL A 86 15.64 13.80 -3.23
N ASN A 87 15.01 13.20 -4.24
CA ASN A 87 13.83 13.72 -4.93
C ASN A 87 12.51 13.26 -4.27
N LEU A 88 12.41 13.49 -2.96
CA LEU A 88 11.22 13.14 -2.18
C LEU A 88 10.00 13.97 -2.63
N PRO A 89 8.77 13.40 -2.56
CA PRO A 89 7.54 14.17 -2.71
C PRO A 89 7.48 15.38 -1.76
N SER A 90 6.89 16.49 -2.21
CA SER A 90 6.87 17.76 -1.48
C SER A 90 5.65 18.63 -1.83
N GLY A 91 5.48 19.76 -1.13
CA GLY A 91 4.37 20.68 -1.36
C GLY A 91 3.02 20.08 -0.96
N LYS A 92 2.01 20.14 -1.84
CA LYS A 92 0.66 19.63 -1.56
C LYS A 92 0.52 18.11 -1.70
N SER A 93 1.44 17.42 -2.39
CA SER A 93 1.30 15.98 -2.62
C SER A 93 1.44 15.18 -1.32
N ILE A 94 2.28 15.63 -0.39
CA ILE A 94 2.51 14.98 0.92
C ILE A 94 1.40 15.22 1.96
N LEU A 95 0.39 16.04 1.62
CA LEU A 95 -0.69 16.44 2.53
C LEU A 95 -1.98 15.67 2.18
N CYS A 96 -2.82 15.43 3.19
CA CYS A 96 -4.20 15.01 3.01
C CYS A 96 -4.99 16.16 2.38
N ASP A 97 -5.76 15.90 1.31
CA ASP A 97 -6.50 16.98 0.63
C ASP A 97 -7.67 17.53 1.47
N LEU A 98 -8.08 16.81 2.53
CA LEU A 98 -9.25 17.13 3.37
C LEU A 98 -8.90 17.97 4.62
N CYS A 99 -7.73 17.74 5.23
CA CYS A 99 -7.29 18.42 6.44
C CYS A 99 -5.95 19.15 6.30
N GLU A 100 -5.31 19.07 5.13
CA GLU A 100 -4.03 19.70 4.78
C GLU A 100 -2.83 19.29 5.66
N GLU A 101 -2.96 18.18 6.40
CA GLU A 101 -1.90 17.63 7.25
C GLU A 101 -1.03 16.60 6.52
N PRO A 102 0.27 16.47 6.88
CA PRO A 102 1.13 15.44 6.31
C PRO A 102 0.56 14.03 6.48
N LEU A 103 0.56 13.27 5.39
CA LEU A 103 0.19 11.86 5.39
C LEU A 103 1.24 11.02 6.13
N GLN A 104 0.81 9.89 6.69
CA GLN A 104 1.66 8.94 7.41
C GLN A 104 1.92 7.71 6.55
N PHE A 105 3.15 7.18 6.62
CA PHE A 105 3.64 6.07 5.81
C PHE A 105 3.05 4.72 6.27
N VAL A 106 2.39 4.01 5.36
CA VAL A 106 1.69 2.73 5.62
C VAL A 106 2.52 1.53 5.16
N LEU A 107 2.88 1.51 3.87
CA LEU A 107 3.41 0.33 3.19
C LEU A 107 4.41 0.75 2.11
N GLN A 108 5.49 -0.01 1.98
CA GLN A 108 6.48 0.09 0.91
C GLN A 108 6.62 -1.29 0.25
N LEU A 109 6.50 -1.33 -1.08
CA LEU A 109 6.67 -2.54 -1.89
C LEU A 109 7.72 -2.27 -2.96
N TYR A 110 8.86 -2.95 -2.88
CA TYR A 110 9.86 -3.08 -3.93
C TYR A 110 9.40 -4.16 -4.91
N ALA A 111 9.07 -3.73 -6.12
CA ALA A 111 8.51 -4.55 -7.19
C ALA A 111 9.25 -4.19 -8.49
N PRO A 112 10.50 -4.68 -8.65
CA PRO A 112 11.41 -4.33 -9.73
C PRO A 112 10.88 -4.79 -11.10
N LEU A 113 11.27 -4.10 -12.16
CA LEU A 113 10.97 -4.50 -13.54
C LEU A 113 12.29 -4.65 -14.29
N THR A 114 12.85 -5.87 -14.26
CA THR A 114 14.19 -6.19 -14.78
C THR A 114 14.35 -5.87 -16.27
N GLU A 115 13.32 -6.11 -17.06
CA GLU A 115 13.28 -5.86 -18.51
C GLU A 115 13.24 -4.37 -18.87
N LYS A 116 12.79 -3.53 -17.93
CA LYS A 116 12.61 -2.10 -18.15
C LYS A 116 13.73 -1.32 -17.48
N GLU A 117 14.75 -0.96 -18.24
CA GLU A 117 15.97 -0.28 -17.73
C GLU A 117 15.66 0.91 -16.80
N SER A 118 14.71 1.78 -17.17
CA SER A 118 14.29 2.95 -16.35
C SER A 118 13.53 2.60 -15.06
N ALA A 119 13.20 1.34 -14.85
CA ALA A 119 12.37 0.81 -13.77
C ALA A 119 12.98 -0.41 -13.06
N PHE A 120 14.26 -0.73 -13.34
CA PHE A 120 14.97 -1.87 -12.77
C PHE A 120 14.82 -1.94 -11.25
N HIS A 121 15.01 -0.81 -10.57
CA HIS A 121 14.46 -0.61 -9.24
C HIS A 121 13.13 0.13 -9.37
N ARG A 122 12.05 -0.43 -8.82
CA ARG A 122 10.74 0.21 -8.74
C ARG A 122 10.16 -0.04 -7.35
N THR A 123 9.71 1.03 -6.71
CA THR A 123 9.11 0.96 -5.37
C THR A 123 7.81 1.76 -5.34
N LEU A 124 6.77 1.15 -4.77
CA LEU A 124 5.51 1.80 -4.44
C LEU A 124 5.50 2.16 -2.95
N PHE A 125 5.03 3.36 -2.62
CA PHE A 125 4.90 3.85 -1.25
C PHE A 125 3.47 4.33 -1.00
N LEU A 126 2.78 3.68 -0.07
CA LEU A 126 1.43 4.02 0.36
C LEU A 126 1.47 4.94 1.58
N PHE A 127 0.72 6.04 1.54
CA PHE A 127 0.53 6.95 2.65
C PHE A 127 -0.96 7.24 2.86
N MET A 128 -1.38 7.37 4.12
CA MET A 128 -2.76 7.70 4.48
C MET A 128 -2.85 8.76 5.56
N CYS A 129 -3.99 9.43 5.64
CA CYS A 129 -4.32 10.33 6.72
C CYS A 129 -4.69 9.50 7.97
N PRO A 130 -4.09 9.74 9.14
CA PRO A 130 -4.43 9.02 10.38
C PRO A 130 -5.80 9.44 10.98
N SER A 131 -6.57 10.27 10.28
CA SER A 131 -7.87 10.78 10.73
C SER A 131 -9.00 9.96 10.12
N MET A 132 -9.72 9.19 10.94
CA MET A 132 -10.88 8.39 10.49
C MET A 132 -11.96 9.23 9.80
N SER A 133 -12.19 10.48 10.23
CA SER A 133 -13.14 11.37 9.57
C SER A 133 -12.67 11.82 8.18
N CYS A 134 -11.36 11.86 7.92
CA CYS A 134 -10.84 12.08 6.57
C CYS A 134 -11.02 10.83 5.70
N LEU A 135 -10.73 9.64 6.23
CA LEU A 135 -10.87 8.37 5.50
C LEU A 135 -12.33 8.09 5.11
N LEU A 136 -13.27 8.23 6.07
CA LEU A 136 -14.70 8.06 5.81
C LEU A 136 -15.27 9.11 4.84
N ARG A 137 -14.76 10.35 4.90
CA ARG A 137 -15.16 11.39 3.94
C ARG A 137 -14.61 11.11 2.55
N ASP A 138 -13.35 10.72 2.40
CA ASP A 138 -12.78 10.31 1.11
C ASP A 138 -13.56 9.16 0.49
N GLN A 139 -13.87 8.13 1.28
CA GLN A 139 -14.76 7.03 0.86
C GLN A 139 -16.10 7.56 0.34
N HIS A 140 -16.79 8.42 1.09
CA HIS A 140 -18.04 9.03 0.63
C HIS A 140 -17.88 9.89 -0.64
N GLU A 141 -16.78 10.63 -0.81
CA GLU A 141 -16.49 11.38 -2.04
C GLU A 141 -16.21 10.46 -3.24
N GLN A 142 -15.70 9.24 -3.04
CA GLN A 142 -15.47 8.25 -4.11
C GLN A 142 -16.76 7.66 -4.68
N TRP A 143 -17.83 7.58 -3.88
CA TRP A 143 -19.16 7.11 -4.35
C TRP A 143 -19.90 8.13 -5.24
N LYS A 144 -19.40 9.37 -5.37
CA LYS A 144 -20.04 10.40 -6.19
C LYS A 144 -19.64 10.21 -7.66
N ARG A 145 -20.63 10.13 -8.56
CA ARG A 145 -20.42 9.92 -10.01
C ARG A 145 -19.63 11.03 -10.71
N ALA A 146 -19.61 12.25 -10.15
CA ALA A 146 -18.88 13.40 -10.71
C ALA A 146 -18.45 14.40 -9.62
N PRO A 147 -17.33 14.17 -8.91
CA PRO A 147 -16.77 15.14 -7.98
C PRO A 147 -16.03 16.25 -8.75
N GLU A 148 -16.36 17.52 -8.52
CA GLU A 148 -15.70 18.68 -9.16
C GLU A 148 -14.17 18.69 -8.95
N LYS A 149 -13.73 18.13 -7.82
CA LYS A 149 -12.31 17.93 -7.50
C LYS A 149 -12.15 16.66 -6.67
N PRO A 150 -11.37 15.66 -7.12
CA PRO A 150 -11.06 14.51 -6.29
C PRO A 150 -10.23 14.97 -5.08
N MET A 151 -10.72 14.66 -3.87
CA MET A 151 -10.00 14.87 -2.62
C MET A 151 -9.55 13.52 -2.10
N ARG A 152 -8.25 13.32 -1.86
CA ARG A 152 -7.71 12.05 -1.38
C ARG A 152 -7.02 12.17 -0.03
N SER A 153 -7.39 11.26 0.85
CA SER A 153 -6.83 10.99 2.16
C SER A 153 -5.78 9.88 2.13
N VAL A 154 -5.77 9.08 1.06
CA VAL A 154 -4.79 8.03 0.76
C VAL A 154 -4.08 8.38 -0.55
N LYS A 155 -2.74 8.27 -0.59
CA LYS A 155 -1.94 8.57 -1.78
C LYS A 155 -0.83 7.54 -1.94
N VAL A 156 -0.63 7.07 -3.17
CA VAL A 156 0.44 6.15 -3.56
C VAL A 156 1.47 6.91 -4.40
N PHE A 157 2.76 6.74 -4.10
CA PHE A 157 3.85 7.26 -4.90
C PHE A 157 4.64 6.12 -5.51
N ARG A 158 4.96 6.24 -6.81
CA ARG A 158 5.85 5.35 -7.52
C ARG A 158 7.21 6.02 -7.67
N CYS A 159 8.27 5.37 -7.19
CA CYS A 159 9.65 5.76 -7.43
C CYS A 159 10.32 4.70 -8.31
N GLN A 160 11.18 5.13 -9.23
CA GLN A 160 11.85 4.25 -10.19
C GLN A 160 13.28 4.75 -10.41
N LEU A 161 14.23 3.82 -10.48
CA LEU A 161 15.64 4.09 -10.80
C LEU A 161 16.19 3.00 -11.71
N PRO A 162 17.12 3.34 -12.63
CA PRO A 162 17.88 2.34 -13.36
C PRO A 162 18.88 1.59 -12.47
N ARG A 163 19.33 0.42 -12.95
CA ARG A 163 20.30 -0.44 -12.23
C ARG A 163 21.60 0.30 -11.88
N VAL A 164 22.11 1.10 -12.82
CA VAL A 164 23.25 1.99 -12.58
C VAL A 164 22.71 3.37 -12.21
N ASN A 165 22.80 3.73 -10.94
CA ASN A 165 22.29 5.00 -10.41
C ASN A 165 23.25 5.60 -9.34
N PRO A 166 23.10 6.88 -8.96
CA PRO A 166 24.02 7.54 -8.03
C PRO A 166 23.89 7.11 -6.55
N PHE A 167 22.97 6.22 -6.21
CA PHE A 167 22.58 5.95 -4.81
C PHE A 167 22.93 4.54 -4.34
N TYR A 168 23.00 3.55 -5.23
CA TYR A 168 23.18 2.13 -4.92
C TYR A 168 24.22 1.46 -5.82
N SER A 169 24.76 0.32 -5.35
CA SER A 169 25.58 -0.56 -6.20
C SER A 169 24.74 -1.18 -7.32
N SER A 170 25.37 -1.52 -8.44
CA SER A 170 24.78 -2.35 -9.49
C SER A 170 24.85 -3.87 -9.19
N GLU A 171 25.58 -4.24 -8.13
CA GLU A 171 25.63 -5.58 -7.53
C GLU A 171 24.54 -5.73 -6.46
N ALA A 172 24.10 -6.97 -6.23
CA ALA A 172 23.10 -7.26 -5.20
C ALA A 172 23.66 -6.99 -3.78
N PRO A 173 22.83 -6.53 -2.82
CA PRO A 173 23.24 -6.38 -1.43
C PRO A 173 23.63 -7.73 -0.81
N LYS A 174 24.53 -7.72 0.17
CA LYS A 174 25.01 -8.92 0.86
C LYS A 174 24.12 -9.34 2.03
N HIS A 175 23.32 -8.41 2.57
CA HIS A 175 22.46 -8.58 3.74
C HIS A 175 23.22 -8.92 5.04
N ASP A 176 24.55 -8.79 5.05
CA ASP A 176 25.46 -9.04 6.18
C ASP A 176 25.62 -7.82 7.13
N GLY A 177 24.92 -6.71 6.83
CA GLY A 177 25.01 -5.45 7.57
C GLY A 177 26.19 -4.56 7.17
N THR A 178 27.03 -4.97 6.20
CA THR A 178 28.13 -4.15 5.68
C THR A 178 27.71 -3.25 4.51
N ASP A 179 26.57 -3.54 3.87
CA ASP A 179 26.02 -2.80 2.73
C ASP A 179 25.79 -1.32 3.06
N LYS A 180 26.25 -0.43 2.17
CA LYS A 180 26.13 1.03 2.31
C LYS A 180 25.62 1.67 1.02
N PRO A 181 24.77 2.70 1.10
CA PRO A 181 24.41 3.50 -0.05
C PRO A 181 25.61 4.35 -0.51
N LEU A 182 25.66 4.67 -1.81
CA LEU A 182 26.70 5.50 -2.41
C LEU A 182 26.49 6.99 -2.12
N GLY A 183 25.23 7.43 -2.02
CA GLY A 183 24.86 8.84 -1.83
C GLY A 183 24.21 9.14 -0.48
N HIS A 184 24.32 10.38 -0.01
CA HIS A 184 23.53 10.87 1.13
C HIS A 184 22.08 11.15 0.73
N GLY A 185 21.16 11.03 1.69
CA GLY A 185 19.77 11.42 1.50
C GLY A 185 19.49 12.88 1.88
N ALA A 186 18.37 13.40 1.41
CA ALA A 186 17.82 14.67 1.85
C ALA A 186 17.52 14.63 3.37
N PRO A 187 17.76 15.73 4.10
CA PRO A 187 17.50 15.77 5.53
C PRO A 187 15.99 15.71 5.79
N LEU A 188 15.58 14.74 6.61
CA LEU A 188 14.17 14.43 6.86
C LEU A 188 13.61 15.25 8.03
N CYS A 189 12.30 15.22 8.19
CA CYS A 189 11.60 15.87 9.29
C CYS A 189 11.92 15.18 10.62
N THR A 190 12.51 15.91 11.57
CA THR A 190 12.87 15.43 12.92
C THR A 190 11.67 14.85 13.69
N TRP A 191 10.46 15.34 13.41
CA TRP A 191 9.23 14.85 14.04
C TRP A 191 8.77 13.49 13.50
N CYS A 192 8.55 13.34 12.18
CA CYS A 192 7.95 12.12 11.62
C CYS A 192 8.95 11.16 10.95
N GLY A 193 10.17 11.60 10.65
CA GLY A 193 11.18 10.81 9.91
C GLY A 193 10.84 10.55 8.43
N THR A 194 9.62 10.85 7.98
CA THR A 194 9.10 10.51 6.64
C THR A 194 9.51 11.49 5.55
N TRP A 195 9.13 12.76 5.70
CA TRP A 195 9.14 13.75 4.64
C TRP A 195 10.36 14.66 4.73
N LYS A 196 10.77 15.28 3.63
CA LYS A 196 11.85 16.27 3.60
C LYS A 196 11.61 17.41 4.60
N GLY A 197 12.65 17.73 5.37
CA GLY A 197 12.63 18.75 6.41
C GLY A 197 13.00 20.14 5.87
N ASP A 198 12.13 20.72 5.04
CA ASP A 198 12.39 22.02 4.40
C ASP A 198 12.28 23.22 5.37
N LYS A 199 11.53 23.10 6.47
CA LYS A 199 11.37 24.18 7.47
C LYS A 199 12.35 23.97 8.61
N VAL A 200 13.31 24.86 8.78
CA VAL A 200 14.35 24.78 9.81
C VAL A 200 13.94 25.56 11.06
N CYS A 201 14.23 25.04 12.25
CA CYS A 201 14.05 25.78 13.49
C CYS A 201 14.94 27.03 13.53
N GLY A 202 14.35 28.23 13.55
CA GLY A 202 15.11 29.49 13.57
C GLY A 202 15.99 29.70 14.81
N GLY A 203 15.73 28.97 15.91
CA GLY A 203 16.52 29.03 17.15
C GLY A 203 17.82 28.22 17.07
N CYS A 204 17.71 26.89 16.95
CA CYS A 204 18.89 26.00 16.97
C CYS A 204 19.50 25.75 15.57
N LYS A 205 18.78 26.03 14.48
CA LYS A 205 19.14 25.71 13.08
C LYS A 205 19.36 24.22 12.75
N THR A 206 19.31 23.33 13.74
CA THR A 206 19.51 21.87 13.59
C THR A 206 18.22 21.12 13.24
N ALA A 207 17.13 21.36 13.99
CA ALA A 207 15.88 20.60 13.80
C ALA A 207 15.09 21.07 12.58
N ARG A 208 14.47 20.11 11.88
CA ARG A 208 13.84 20.31 10.57
C ARG A 208 12.45 19.69 10.50
N TYR A 209 11.55 20.32 9.74
CA TYR A 209 10.13 19.98 9.70
C TYR A 209 9.55 20.06 8.29
N CYS A 210 8.68 19.11 7.93
CA CYS A 210 7.93 19.19 6.67
C CYS A 210 6.72 20.15 6.79
N SER A 211 6.03 20.18 7.93
CA SER A 211 4.88 21.06 8.19
C SER A 211 5.04 21.92 9.45
N PRO A 212 4.33 23.07 9.54
CA PRO A 212 4.28 23.87 10.77
C PRO A 212 3.69 23.09 11.96
N LYS A 213 2.74 22.17 11.72
CA LYS A 213 2.18 21.31 12.78
C LYS A 213 3.21 20.37 13.37
N HIS A 214 4.04 19.74 12.53
CA HIS A 214 5.13 18.88 13.01
C HIS A 214 6.14 19.67 13.87
N GLN A 215 6.41 20.93 13.52
CA GLN A 215 7.20 21.83 14.35
C GLN A 215 6.51 22.14 15.69
N ALA A 216 5.23 22.49 15.68
CA ALA A 216 4.47 22.80 16.90
C ALA A 216 4.35 21.58 17.84
N LEU A 217 4.00 20.42 17.32
CA LEU A 217 3.93 19.17 18.07
C LEU A 217 5.28 18.80 18.71
N HIS A 218 6.37 18.95 17.96
CA HIS A 218 7.71 18.69 18.49
C HIS A 218 8.12 19.70 19.58
N TRP A 219 7.81 20.99 19.36
CA TRP A 219 8.05 22.07 20.32
C TRP A 219 7.36 21.82 21.68
N HIS A 220 6.09 21.41 21.66
CA HIS A 220 5.34 21.13 22.88
C HIS A 220 5.78 19.86 23.61
N ARG A 221 6.34 18.86 22.91
CA ARG A 221 6.74 17.58 23.54
C ARG A 221 8.17 17.52 24.04
N ALA A 222 9.13 18.09 23.32
CA ALA A 222 10.56 17.95 23.66
C ALA A 222 11.42 19.15 23.20
N HIS A 223 11.19 19.61 21.97
CA HIS A 223 12.16 20.48 21.28
C HIS A 223 12.38 21.84 21.94
N LYS A 224 11.44 22.33 22.75
CA LYS A 224 11.63 23.58 23.50
C LYS A 224 12.88 23.54 24.40
N ILE A 225 13.15 22.40 25.04
CA ILE A 225 14.29 22.22 25.95
C ILE A 225 15.56 21.93 25.14
N GLU A 226 15.48 21.01 24.19
CA GLU A 226 16.59 20.67 23.28
C GLU A 226 17.13 21.90 22.54
N CYS A 227 16.24 22.76 22.04
CA CYS A 227 16.60 23.97 21.30
C CYS A 227 17.36 24.97 22.18
N GLN A 228 17.00 25.08 23.47
CA GLN A 228 17.75 25.91 24.42
C GLN A 228 19.15 25.33 24.67
N GLN A 229 19.25 24.02 24.93
CA GLN A 229 20.53 23.34 25.16
C GLN A 229 21.47 23.44 23.96
N LEU A 230 20.96 23.16 22.76
CA LEU A 230 21.74 23.26 21.52
C LEU A 230 22.23 24.69 21.25
N ARG A 231 21.42 25.71 21.57
CA ARG A 231 21.84 27.11 21.48
C ARG A 231 22.97 27.43 22.45
N THR A 232 22.88 27.01 23.71
CA THR A 232 23.95 27.22 24.70
C THR A 232 25.24 26.50 24.29
N VAL A 233 25.16 25.29 23.71
CA VAL A 233 26.34 24.60 23.16
C VAL A 233 26.93 25.36 21.97
N LEU A 234 26.11 25.90 21.06
CA LEU A 234 26.58 26.72 19.95
C LEU A 234 27.23 28.03 20.42
N GLU A 235 26.66 28.67 21.44
CA GLU A 235 27.14 29.91 22.05
C GLU A 235 28.42 29.71 22.90
N THR A 236 28.82 28.47 23.22
CA THR A 236 30.04 28.14 23.99
C THR A 236 31.15 27.48 23.16
N SER A 237 30.91 27.20 21.87
CA SER A 237 31.81 26.39 21.02
C SER A 237 32.62 27.19 19.99
N ASP A 238 32.76 28.51 20.16
CA ASP A 238 33.66 29.39 19.38
C ASP A 238 35.15 29.01 19.46
N SER A 239 35.50 27.94 20.20
CA SER A 239 36.80 27.27 20.13
C SER A 239 36.68 25.78 20.46
N VAL A 240 36.34 24.96 19.47
CA VAL A 240 37.10 23.77 19.00
C VAL A 240 36.40 23.25 17.74
N ASN A 241 37.10 23.27 16.59
CA ASN A 241 36.66 22.57 15.38
C ASN A 241 36.81 21.05 15.56
N ASN A 242 35.82 20.40 16.16
CA ASN A 242 35.64 18.96 16.05
C ASN A 242 34.27 18.69 15.43
N GLY A 243 34.29 18.34 14.15
CA GLY A 243 33.13 17.82 13.44
C GLY A 243 32.72 16.46 13.98
N VAL A 244 32.06 16.45 15.14
CA VAL A 244 31.31 15.29 15.62
C VAL A 244 30.13 15.12 14.67
N SER A 245 30.39 14.38 13.59
CA SER A 245 29.37 13.88 12.68
C SER A 245 28.43 13.02 13.49
N LEU A 246 27.31 13.62 13.92
CA LEU A 246 26.29 12.95 14.71
C LEU A 246 25.45 12.06 13.77
N THR A 247 26.10 11.04 13.18
CA THR A 247 25.48 9.91 12.47
C THR A 247 24.79 8.97 13.46
N GLN A 248 24.04 9.57 14.39
CA GLN A 248 23.02 8.91 15.15
C GLN A 248 21.83 8.74 14.20
N VAL A 249 21.37 7.51 13.99
CA VAL A 249 20.16 7.21 13.22
C VAL A 249 19.05 8.13 13.72
N GLN A 250 18.59 9.06 12.88
CA GLN A 250 17.65 10.11 13.29
C GLN A 250 16.26 9.51 13.49
N LYS A 251 16.08 8.86 14.64
CA LYS A 251 14.81 8.31 15.08
C LYS A 251 13.80 9.44 15.18
N ALA A 252 12.66 9.27 14.51
CA ALA A 252 11.57 10.23 14.55
C ALA A 252 11.13 10.51 16.00
N ALA A 253 10.97 11.79 16.34
CA ALA A 253 10.52 12.20 17.68
C ALA A 253 9.04 11.87 17.94
N SER A 254 8.25 11.59 16.90
CA SER A 254 6.87 11.16 17.02
C SER A 254 6.77 9.74 17.56
N LYS A 255 5.98 9.57 18.62
CA LYS A 255 5.56 8.28 19.18
C LYS A 255 4.26 7.74 18.57
N SER A 256 3.74 8.33 17.49
CA SER A 256 2.49 7.89 16.82
C SER A 256 2.68 7.27 15.45
N LEU A 257 3.92 6.95 15.07
CA LEU A 257 4.18 6.10 13.90
C LEU A 257 3.60 4.70 14.15
N TRP A 258 3.10 4.04 13.12
CA TRP A 258 2.73 2.63 13.21
C TRP A 258 3.98 1.79 13.50
N LYS A 259 3.78 0.65 14.17
CA LYS A 259 4.88 -0.29 14.43
C LYS A 259 5.49 -0.72 13.08
N GLU A 260 6.81 -0.77 13.06
CA GLU A 260 7.61 -1.20 11.91
C GLU A 260 7.64 -2.73 11.82
N PHE A 261 7.42 -3.22 10.61
CA PHE A 261 7.51 -4.61 10.19
C PHE A 261 8.19 -4.69 8.82
N VAL A 262 8.88 -5.79 8.55
CA VAL A 262 9.38 -6.15 7.22
C VAL A 262 8.37 -7.14 6.62
N LEU A 263 8.10 -7.05 5.31
CA LEU A 263 7.33 -8.10 4.64
C LEU A 263 8.29 -9.17 4.12
N ILE A 264 7.96 -10.43 4.41
CA ILE A 264 8.56 -11.62 3.82
C ILE A 264 7.71 -12.01 2.62
N ASN A 265 8.37 -12.34 1.52
CA ASN A 265 7.75 -12.76 0.28
C ASN A 265 7.78 -14.30 0.22
N GLU A 266 6.63 -14.91 -0.02
CA GLU A 266 6.44 -16.37 -0.17
C GLU A 266 5.57 -16.59 -1.43
N ASP A 267 5.72 -17.73 -2.09
CA ASP A 267 4.99 -18.01 -3.34
C ASP A 267 3.58 -18.54 -3.06
N GLU A 268 2.55 -18.11 -3.80
CA GLU A 268 1.18 -18.60 -3.59
C GLU A 268 1.09 -20.13 -3.80
N SER A 269 1.92 -20.70 -4.69
CA SER A 269 1.97 -22.15 -4.95
C SER A 269 2.40 -23.00 -3.75
N GLU A 270 3.08 -22.42 -2.75
CA GLU A 270 3.41 -23.10 -1.48
C GLU A 270 2.13 -23.46 -0.67
N TYR A 271 1.00 -22.84 -1.00
CA TYR A 271 -0.30 -23.04 -0.35
C TYR A 271 -1.28 -23.86 -1.21
N ASP A 272 -0.92 -24.19 -2.45
CA ASP A 272 -1.73 -24.96 -3.39
C ASP A 272 -1.56 -26.48 -3.22
N THR A 273 -1.70 -26.95 -1.97
CA THR A 273 -1.52 -28.38 -1.61
C THR A 273 -2.84 -29.13 -1.36
N GLU A 274 -3.81 -29.00 -2.27
CA GLU A 274 -4.88 -30.00 -2.44
C GLU A 274 -5.00 -30.32 -3.94
N MET A 275 -4.46 -31.47 -4.40
CA MET A 275 -4.88 -32.27 -5.58
C MET A 275 -3.84 -33.31 -6.08
N SER A 276 -2.61 -33.40 -5.55
CA SER A 276 -1.70 -34.50 -5.94
C SER A 276 -2.06 -35.82 -5.24
N GLU A 277 -2.89 -36.63 -5.90
CA GLU A 277 -3.09 -38.04 -5.53
C GLU A 277 -1.79 -38.83 -5.76
N ASN A 278 -0.96 -38.99 -4.72
CA ASN A 278 -0.04 -40.12 -4.62
C ASN A 278 0.39 -40.42 -3.18
N ASP A 279 0.82 -41.66 -2.97
CA ASP A 279 0.56 -42.40 -1.74
C ASP A 279 1.54 -42.19 -0.56
N GLU A 280 1.03 -42.56 0.62
CA GLU A 280 1.70 -42.96 1.87
C GLU A 280 2.67 -42.00 2.65
N ALA A 281 2.19 -41.68 3.86
CA ALA A 281 2.93 -41.72 5.13
C ALA A 281 3.86 -40.56 5.57
N ALA A 282 3.24 -39.47 6.03
CA ALA A 282 3.74 -38.68 7.18
C ALA A 282 2.59 -38.24 8.11
N GLN A 283 2.87 -38.03 9.40
CA GLN A 283 1.84 -37.86 10.43
C GLN A 283 1.17 -36.47 10.42
N PRO A 284 -0.16 -36.36 10.61
CA PRO A 284 -0.84 -35.07 10.66
C PRO A 284 -0.61 -34.38 12.01
N MET A 285 0.04 -33.22 12.00
CA MET A 285 -0.10 -32.26 13.10
C MET A 285 -1.43 -31.52 12.93
N VAL A 286 -2.17 -31.39 14.04
CA VAL A 286 -3.56 -30.91 14.02
C VAL A 286 -3.63 -29.42 13.67
N VAL A 287 -3.80 -29.12 12.38
CA VAL A 287 -4.49 -27.90 11.93
C VAL A 287 -5.99 -28.15 12.14
N SER A 288 -6.63 -27.27 12.90
CA SER A 288 -8.07 -27.32 13.14
C SER A 288 -8.82 -26.95 11.87
N LYS A 289 -8.98 -27.91 10.94
CA LYS A 289 -9.78 -27.79 9.72
C LYS A 289 -11.19 -27.35 10.16
N ARG A 290 -11.51 -26.06 9.98
CA ARG A 290 -12.90 -25.60 10.06
C ARG A 290 -13.56 -26.26 8.87
N GLU A 291 -14.39 -27.26 9.13
CA GLU A 291 -15.18 -27.92 8.10
C GLU A 291 -15.91 -26.82 7.32
N VAL A 292 -15.79 -26.87 5.99
CA VAL A 292 -16.40 -25.90 5.09
C VAL A 292 -17.90 -26.02 5.29
N ASP A 293 -18.49 -25.02 5.95
CA ASP A 293 -19.89 -25.04 6.38
C ASP A 293 -20.79 -25.38 5.18
N ASP A 294 -21.68 -26.36 5.32
CA ASP A 294 -22.58 -26.76 4.22
C ASP A 294 -23.49 -25.60 3.78
N GLN A 295 -23.63 -24.58 4.63
CA GLN A 295 -24.20 -23.28 4.26
C GLN A 295 -23.47 -22.61 3.07
N MET A 296 -22.14 -22.69 3.00
CA MET A 296 -21.33 -22.14 1.91
C MET A 296 -21.62 -22.85 0.57
N LYS A 297 -21.72 -24.18 0.59
CA LYS A 297 -22.06 -24.98 -0.60
C LYS A 297 -23.50 -24.75 -1.08
N SER A 298 -24.43 -24.49 -0.15
CA SER A 298 -25.80 -24.10 -0.51
C SER A 298 -25.81 -22.73 -1.21
N VAL A 299 -25.03 -21.76 -0.72
CA VAL A 299 -24.92 -20.42 -1.34
C VAL A 299 -24.34 -20.50 -2.76
N MET A 300 -23.41 -21.40 -3.05
CA MET A 300 -22.88 -21.57 -4.41
C MET A 300 -23.95 -21.99 -5.44
N LYS A 301 -25.04 -22.63 -5.01
CA LYS A 301 -26.08 -23.16 -5.92
C LYS A 301 -27.21 -22.19 -6.23
N ASP A 302 -27.35 -21.12 -5.44
CA ASP A 302 -28.41 -20.11 -5.59
C ASP A 302 -27.92 -18.85 -6.34
N PHE A 303 -26.68 -18.83 -6.83
CA PHE A 303 -25.95 -17.62 -7.27
C PHE A 303 -25.43 -17.65 -8.72
N GLU A 304 -25.94 -18.54 -9.57
CA GLU A 304 -25.69 -18.50 -11.02
C GLU A 304 -26.32 -17.23 -11.64
N GLY A 305 -25.50 -16.20 -11.92
CA GLY A 305 -25.96 -15.01 -12.65
C GLY A 305 -25.25 -13.67 -12.38
N ASP A 306 -24.27 -13.59 -11.48
CA ASP A 306 -23.54 -12.35 -11.20
C ASP A 306 -22.03 -12.56 -11.17
N ALA A 307 -21.36 -12.19 -12.27
CA ALA A 307 -19.94 -12.41 -12.48
C ALA A 307 -19.06 -11.72 -11.42
N ASP A 308 -19.42 -10.50 -10.99
CA ASP A 308 -18.69 -9.77 -9.94
C ASP A 308 -18.73 -10.53 -8.61
N LYS A 309 -19.86 -11.19 -8.29
CA LYS A 309 -19.97 -12.02 -7.09
C LYS A 309 -19.15 -13.30 -7.20
N ASN A 310 -19.11 -13.93 -8.36
CA ASN A 310 -18.30 -15.14 -8.57
C ASN A 310 -16.79 -14.82 -8.43
N SER A 311 -16.34 -13.72 -9.05
CA SER A 311 -14.97 -13.21 -8.89
C SER A 311 -14.64 -12.91 -7.43
N TRP A 312 -15.58 -12.34 -6.66
CA TRP A 312 -15.38 -12.08 -5.23
C TRP A 312 -15.29 -13.36 -4.38
N VAL A 313 -16.09 -14.39 -4.67
CA VAL A 313 -16.03 -15.69 -3.98
C VAL A 313 -14.70 -16.39 -4.28
N ASN A 314 -14.27 -16.42 -5.55
CA ASN A 314 -12.98 -16.98 -5.94
C ASN A 314 -11.81 -16.26 -5.25
N PHE A 315 -11.84 -14.92 -5.20
CA PHE A 315 -10.86 -14.13 -4.47
C PHE A 315 -10.82 -14.48 -2.98
N GLN A 316 -11.98 -14.59 -2.32
CA GLN A 316 -12.06 -14.95 -0.91
C GLN A 316 -11.49 -16.34 -0.64
N GLN A 317 -11.87 -17.35 -1.44
CA GLN A 317 -11.32 -18.71 -1.32
C GLN A 317 -9.81 -18.76 -1.51
N ARG A 318 -9.28 -17.98 -2.46
CA ARG A 318 -7.84 -17.90 -2.73
C ARG A 318 -7.07 -17.19 -1.60
N VAL A 319 -7.66 -16.17 -0.96
CA VAL A 319 -7.12 -15.54 0.27
C VAL A 319 -7.20 -16.48 1.48
N ASP A 320 -8.27 -17.27 1.61
CA ASP A 320 -8.48 -18.19 2.74
C ASP A 320 -7.42 -19.32 2.82
N LYS A 321 -6.70 -19.62 1.72
CA LYS A 321 -5.53 -20.53 1.72
C LYS A 321 -4.39 -20.01 2.59
N ALA A 322 -4.21 -18.68 2.64
CA ALA A 322 -3.13 -18.01 3.36
C ALA A 322 -3.67 -16.78 4.13
N PRO A 323 -4.47 -16.98 5.21
CA PRO A 323 -5.27 -15.92 5.82
C PRO A 323 -4.47 -14.87 6.62
N GLU A 324 -3.19 -15.13 6.90
CA GLU A 324 -2.27 -14.20 7.58
C GLU A 324 -1.52 -13.27 6.59
N GLN A 325 -1.77 -13.41 5.28
CA GLN A 325 -1.19 -12.51 4.26
C GLN A 325 -1.68 -11.07 4.45
N VAL A 326 -0.82 -10.08 4.20
CA VAL A 326 -1.21 -8.65 4.24
C VAL A 326 -1.22 -7.99 2.85
N VAL A 327 -0.65 -8.66 1.85
CA VAL A 327 -0.60 -8.23 0.46
C VAL A 327 -0.44 -9.45 -0.46
N ARG A 328 -0.97 -9.31 -1.67
CA ARG A 328 -0.82 -10.14 -2.86
C ARG A 328 -0.82 -9.21 -4.08
#